data_AF-A0A7V3UNL0-F1
#
_entry.id   AF-A0A7V3UNL0-F1
#
_cell.length_a   1.000
_cell.length_b   1.000
_cell.length_c   1.000
_cell.angle_alpha   90.00
_cell.angle_beta   90.00
_cell.angle_gamma   90.00
#
_symmetry.space_group_name_H-M   'P 1'
#
loop_
_entity.id
_entity.type
_entity.pdbx_description
1 polymer ?
#
loop_
_entity_poly.entity_id
_entity_poly.type
_entity_poly.pdbx_seq_one_letter_code
_entity_poly.pdbx_strand_id
1 'polypeptide(L)'
;MEDTKARGRSPGLRVPYSPIQDFTMELELKVVQPLPPKFQPAHLSQVGRYALGVAWGDGHNSIFSFDLLRSLCPCKACFEMRQKKQAFPPAAVQPIEVRRLPDQGMVVKWADAHDSAYEAEYLRNLCPCATCSEAVQARHENPLGNPGR
;
A
#
# COMPACT_ATOMS: atom_id res chain seq x y z
N MET A 1 44.01 -70.82 27.81
CA MET A 1 42.61 -70.47 27.55
C MET A 1 42.52 -68.96 27.59
N GLU A 2 41.95 -68.40 26.53
CA GLU A 2 41.69 -66.98 26.26
C GLU A 2 42.83 -66.18 25.61
N ASP A 3 42.92 -66.47 24.30
CA ASP A 3 43.63 -65.77 23.25
C ASP A 3 43.19 -64.29 23.07
N THR A 4 44.20 -63.44 22.89
CA THR A 4 44.26 -62.26 22.01
C THR A 4 43.25 -61.10 22.19
N LYS A 5 43.66 -60.12 23.00
CA LYS A 5 43.24 -58.71 22.90
C LYS A 5 44.06 -57.99 21.83
N ALA A 6 43.57 -57.96 20.59
CA ALA A 6 44.14 -57.14 19.52
C ALA A 6 43.47 -55.75 19.47
N ARG A 7 44.25 -54.71 19.77
CA ARG A 7 43.91 -53.29 19.54
C ARG A 7 44.20 -52.97 18.08
N GLY A 8 43.16 -52.69 17.30
CA GLY A 8 43.27 -52.15 15.93
C GLY A 8 42.56 -50.81 15.84
N ARG A 9 43.34 -49.72 15.76
CA ARG A 9 42.87 -48.34 15.61
C ARG A 9 42.67 -48.07 14.11
N SER A 10 41.44 -48.04 13.63
CA SER A 10 41.15 -47.68 12.23
C SER A 10 41.31 -46.16 12.02
N PRO A 11 42.02 -45.74 10.95
CA PRO A 11 42.22 -44.34 10.63
C PRO A 11 41.08 -43.75 9.78
N GLY A 12 40.68 -42.53 10.13
CA GLY A 12 40.19 -41.49 9.22
C GLY A 12 39.03 -41.81 8.28
N LEU A 13 37.79 -41.61 8.73
CA LEU A 13 36.71 -41.26 7.80
C LEU A 13 36.66 -39.73 7.68
N ARG A 14 37.21 -39.25 6.57
CA ARG A 14 36.97 -37.88 6.09
C ARG A 14 35.48 -37.76 5.75
N VAL A 15 34.77 -36.90 6.47
CA VAL A 15 33.52 -36.35 5.95
C VAL A 15 33.88 -35.48 4.73
N PRO A 16 33.40 -35.79 3.51
CA PRO A 16 33.49 -34.83 2.43
C PRO A 16 32.58 -33.67 2.81
N TYR A 17 33.19 -32.51 3.02
CA TYR A 17 32.49 -31.22 3.11
C TYR A 17 31.53 -31.14 1.92
N SER A 18 30.23 -31.24 2.18
CA SER A 18 29.21 -31.05 1.16
C SER A 18 29.33 -29.60 0.70
N PRO A 19 29.64 -29.33 -0.58
CA PRO A 19 29.61 -27.98 -1.08
C PRO A 19 28.19 -27.46 -0.84
N ILE A 20 28.10 -26.40 -0.06
CA ILE A 20 26.89 -25.60 0.11
C ILE A 20 26.36 -25.40 -1.30
N GLN A 21 25.23 -26.03 -1.62
CA GLN A 21 24.64 -25.96 -2.95
C GLN A 21 24.51 -24.47 -3.28
N ASP A 22 25.09 -24.06 -4.41
CA ASP A 22 24.96 -22.74 -4.98
C ASP A 22 23.48 -22.39 -5.11
N PHE A 23 22.94 -21.78 -4.06
CA PHE A 23 21.65 -21.10 -4.10
C PHE A 23 21.90 -19.75 -4.77
N THR A 24 22.23 -19.79 -6.06
CA THR A 24 22.15 -18.61 -6.91
C THR A 24 20.67 -18.26 -6.98
N MET A 25 20.21 -17.43 -6.03
CA MET A 25 18.93 -16.77 -6.15
C MET A 25 19.03 -15.82 -7.33
N GLU A 26 18.66 -16.32 -8.51
CA GLU A 26 18.38 -15.49 -9.67
C GLU A 26 17.20 -14.58 -9.29
N LEU A 27 17.53 -13.35 -8.93
CA LEU A 27 16.56 -12.30 -8.72
C LEU A 27 15.95 -11.99 -10.09
N GLU A 28 14.88 -12.70 -10.45
CA GLU A 28 14.11 -12.36 -11.65
C GLU A 28 13.51 -10.96 -11.45
N LEU A 29 14.08 -9.98 -12.16
CA LEU A 29 13.51 -8.65 -12.32
C LEU A 29 12.15 -8.79 -13.00
N LYS A 30 11.08 -8.90 -12.21
CA LYS A 30 9.71 -8.73 -12.69
C LYS A 30 9.58 -7.32 -13.23
N VAL A 31 9.48 -7.18 -14.54
CA VAL A 31 9.10 -5.93 -15.20
C VAL A 31 7.75 -5.51 -14.62
N VAL A 32 7.76 -4.46 -13.79
CA VAL A 32 6.53 -3.87 -13.25
C VAL A 32 5.85 -3.18 -14.42
N GLN A 33 4.73 -3.74 -14.88
CA GLN A 33 3.96 -3.12 -15.95
C GLN A 33 3.45 -1.75 -15.47
N PRO A 34 3.48 -0.72 -16.33
CA PRO A 34 2.98 0.59 -15.97
C PRO A 34 1.48 0.50 -15.66
N LEU A 35 1.05 1.31 -14.70
CA LEU A 35 -0.34 1.35 -14.30
C LEU A 35 -1.23 1.76 -15.50
N PRO A 36 -2.42 1.16 -15.73
CA PRO A 36 -3.29 1.55 -16.83
C PRO A 36 -3.64 3.05 -16.81
N PRO A 37 -3.79 3.74 -17.96
CA PRO A 37 -4.01 5.19 -18.01
C PRO A 37 -5.15 5.69 -17.11
N LYS A 38 -6.23 4.92 -17.01
CA LYS A 38 -7.38 5.19 -16.11
C LYS A 38 -6.98 5.41 -14.66
N PHE A 39 -5.98 4.69 -14.18
CA PHE A 39 -5.54 4.77 -12.79
C PHE A 39 -4.31 5.67 -12.63
N GLN A 40 -3.67 6.13 -13.70
CA GLN A 40 -2.50 6.99 -13.59
C GLN A 40 -2.88 8.38 -13.06
N PRO A 41 -2.34 8.83 -11.91
CA PRO A 41 -2.57 10.18 -11.41
C PRO A 41 -1.63 11.15 -12.13
N ALA A 42 -1.89 11.46 -13.41
CA ALA A 42 -1.00 12.19 -14.29
C ALA A 42 -0.49 13.53 -13.71
N HIS A 43 -1.35 14.27 -12.99
CA HIS A 43 -0.99 15.53 -12.35
C HIS A 43 -1.70 15.72 -11.00
N LEU A 44 -1.00 16.30 -10.03
CA LEU A 44 -1.53 16.69 -8.72
C LEU A 44 -1.47 18.21 -8.59
N SER A 45 -2.56 18.82 -8.12
CA SER A 45 -2.65 20.28 -7.92
C SER A 45 -3.32 20.61 -6.59
N GLN A 46 -2.83 21.62 -5.89
CA GLN A 46 -3.49 22.08 -4.68
C GLN A 46 -4.67 22.99 -5.04
N VAL A 47 -5.86 22.69 -4.48
CA VAL A 47 -7.07 23.48 -4.68
C VAL A 47 -7.38 24.23 -3.39
N GLY A 48 -7.02 25.52 -3.37
CA GLY A 48 -7.13 26.36 -2.19
C GLY A 48 -6.42 25.74 -0.97
N ARG A 49 -7.06 25.81 0.19
CA ARG A 49 -6.54 25.21 1.44
C ARG A 49 -7.28 23.94 1.87
N TYR A 50 -8.16 23.41 1.03
CA TYR A 50 -9.13 22.40 1.46
C TYR A 50 -9.11 21.11 0.64
N ALA A 51 -8.45 21.09 -0.53
CA ALA A 51 -8.51 19.94 -1.41
C ALA A 51 -7.27 19.73 -2.28
N LEU A 52 -7.16 18.49 -2.75
CA LEU A 52 -6.22 18.05 -3.76
C LEU A 52 -6.98 17.76 -5.07
N GLY A 53 -6.59 18.45 -6.13
CA GLY A 53 -6.97 18.13 -7.50
C GLY A 53 -6.09 17.02 -8.06
N VAL A 54 -6.70 16.04 -8.72
CA VAL A 54 -6.01 14.94 -9.41
C VAL A 54 -6.51 14.90 -10.85
N ALA A 55 -5.60 15.15 -11.80
CA ALA A 55 -5.84 14.89 -13.21
C ALA A 55 -5.36 13.47 -13.54
N TRP A 56 -6.25 12.67 -14.12
CA TRP A 56 -6.02 11.26 -14.42
C TRP A 56 -5.59 11.05 -15.87
N GLY A 57 -4.89 9.95 -16.14
CA GLY A 57 -4.45 9.59 -17.50
C GLY A 57 -5.59 9.23 -18.46
N ASP A 58 -6.81 8.99 -17.97
CA ASP A 58 -8.03 8.86 -18.79
C ASP A 58 -8.76 10.18 -19.06
N GLY A 59 -8.14 11.32 -18.71
CA GLY A 59 -8.72 12.65 -18.91
C GLY A 59 -9.71 13.09 -17.83
N HIS A 60 -9.97 12.30 -16.79
CA HIS A 60 -10.81 12.73 -15.68
C HIS A 60 -10.09 13.72 -14.76
N ASN A 61 -10.87 14.55 -14.06
CA ASN A 61 -10.39 15.40 -12.99
C ASN A 61 -11.20 15.14 -11.72
N SER A 62 -10.51 14.80 -10.64
CA SER A 62 -11.09 14.65 -9.30
C SER A 62 -10.67 15.81 -8.40
N ILE A 63 -11.55 16.23 -7.50
CA ILE A 63 -11.21 17.07 -6.35
C ILE A 63 -11.49 16.25 -5.10
N PHE A 64 -10.45 15.88 -4.37
CA PHE A 64 -10.58 15.21 -3.08
C PHE A 64 -10.35 16.24 -1.97
N SER A 65 -11.32 16.45 -1.08
CA SER A 65 -11.06 17.27 0.10
C SER A 65 -10.02 16.60 1.00
N PHE A 66 -9.29 17.40 1.77
CA PHE A 66 -8.31 16.86 2.71
C PHE A 66 -8.97 16.02 3.81
N ASP A 67 -10.16 16.41 4.26
CA ASP A 67 -11.00 15.59 5.15
C ASP A 67 -11.32 14.23 4.55
N LEU A 68 -11.74 14.22 3.27
CA LEU A 68 -12.06 12.99 2.56
C LEU A 68 -10.82 12.10 2.46
N LEU A 69 -9.69 12.63 1.98
CA LEU A 69 -8.44 11.87 1.90
C LEU A 69 -8.07 11.28 3.26
N ARG A 70 -8.07 12.10 4.33
CA ARG A 70 -7.74 11.64 5.68
C ARG A 70 -8.68 10.52 6.13
N SER A 71 -9.97 10.65 5.87
CA SER A 71 -10.98 9.62 6.18
C SER A 71 -10.76 8.33 5.39
N LEU A 72 -10.16 8.40 4.19
CA LEU A 72 -9.84 7.27 3.33
C LEU A 72 -8.46 6.66 3.61
N CYS A 73 -7.71 7.12 4.63
CA CYS A 73 -6.39 6.55 4.92
C CYS A 73 -6.48 5.03 5.12
N PRO A 74 -5.74 4.22 4.33
CA PRO A 74 -5.90 2.76 4.33
C PRO A 74 -5.13 2.07 5.46
N CYS A 75 -4.39 2.80 6.30
CA CYS A 75 -3.61 2.18 7.36
C CYS A 75 -4.50 1.51 8.42
N LYS A 76 -3.98 0.46 9.04
CA LYS A 76 -4.67 -0.33 10.08
C LYS A 76 -5.20 0.54 11.22
N ALA A 77 -4.41 1.51 11.70
CA ALA A 77 -4.82 2.40 12.78
C ALA A 77 -6.06 3.24 12.40
N CYS A 78 -6.09 3.83 11.21
CA CYS A 78 -7.24 4.60 10.74
C CYS A 78 -8.46 3.71 10.47
N PHE A 79 -8.24 2.49 9.99
CA PHE A 79 -9.31 1.50 9.84
C PHE A 79 -9.98 1.17 11.18
N GLU A 80 -9.20 0.89 12.21
CA GLU A 80 -9.72 0.60 13.56
C GLU A 80 -10.43 1.81 14.19
N MET A 81 -9.91 3.02 13.99
CA MET A 81 -10.57 4.26 14.45
C MET A 81 -11.95 4.43 13.81
N ARG A 82 -12.07 4.19 12.49
CA ARG A 82 -13.36 4.23 11.78
C ARG A 82 -14.33 3.18 12.29
N GLN A 83 -13.88 1.96 12.53
CA GLN A 83 -14.72 0.89 13.09
C GLN A 83 -15.27 1.27 14.48
N LYS A 84 -14.45 1.94 15.30
CA LYS A 84 -14.82 2.44 16.62
C LYS A 84 -15.58 3.77 16.57
N LYS A 85 -15.91 4.29 15.37
CA LYS A 85 -16.56 5.60 15.15
C LYS A 85 -15.86 6.76 15.87
N GLN A 86 -14.53 6.72 15.93
CA GLN A 86 -13.73 7.77 16.55
C GLN A 86 -13.49 8.90 15.56
N ALA A 87 -13.57 10.14 16.03
CA ALA A 87 -13.26 11.31 15.23
C ALA A 87 -11.74 11.50 15.09
N PHE A 88 -11.31 12.02 13.94
CA PHE A 88 -9.94 12.48 13.75
C PHE A 88 -9.77 13.88 14.37
N PRO A 89 -8.59 14.22 14.95
CA PRO A 89 -8.36 15.57 15.44
C PRO A 89 -8.32 16.58 14.28
N PRO A 90 -8.77 17.84 14.46
CA PRO A 90 -8.80 18.83 13.37
C PRO A 90 -7.45 19.13 12.71
N ALA A 91 -6.34 18.97 13.44
CA ALA A 91 -5.00 19.13 12.87
C ALA A 91 -4.62 18.00 11.88
N ALA A 92 -5.31 16.85 11.93
CA ALA A 92 -5.01 15.67 11.13
C ALA A 92 -5.35 15.84 9.63
N VAL A 93 -6.06 16.90 9.25
CA VAL A 93 -6.47 17.17 7.86
C VAL A 93 -5.62 18.24 7.17
N GLN A 94 -4.52 18.65 7.78
CA GLN A 94 -3.59 19.61 7.18
C GLN A 94 -2.43 18.88 6.49
N PRO A 95 -2.35 18.86 5.14
CA PRO A 95 -1.23 18.24 4.46
C PRO A 95 0.01 19.13 4.56
N ILE A 96 1.14 18.53 4.91
CA ILE A 96 2.45 19.19 4.90
C ILE A 96 3.25 18.85 3.64
N GLU A 97 2.96 17.70 3.01
CA GLU A 97 3.59 17.25 1.77
C GLU A 97 2.60 16.37 1.00
N VAL A 98 2.55 16.54 -0.32
CA VAL A 98 1.85 15.63 -1.23
C VAL A 98 2.81 15.18 -2.30
N ARG A 99 2.96 13.87 -2.47
CA ARG A 99 3.88 13.27 -3.43
C ARG A 99 3.15 12.31 -4.35
N ARG A 100 3.28 12.53 -5.66
CA ARG A 100 2.83 11.59 -6.69
C ARG A 100 3.79 10.41 -6.79
N LEU A 101 3.25 9.21 -6.94
CA LEU A 101 3.97 7.99 -7.31
C LEU A 101 3.42 7.50 -8.66
N PRO A 102 4.11 7.75 -9.80
CA PRO A 102 3.55 7.61 -11.15
C PRO A 102 2.85 6.28 -11.46
N ASP A 103 3.42 5.17 -10.98
CA ASP A 103 2.93 3.81 -11.26
C ASP A 103 2.29 3.14 -10.05
N GLN A 104 1.99 3.89 -8.98
CA GLN A 104 1.43 3.34 -7.74
C GLN A 104 0.24 4.16 -7.22
N GLY A 105 0.36 5.49 -7.17
CA GLY A 105 -0.58 6.30 -6.40
C GLY A 105 -0.02 7.63 -5.92
N MET A 106 -0.30 7.96 -4.67
CA MET A 106 0.22 9.16 -4.03
C MET A 106 0.38 8.98 -2.53
N VAL A 107 1.27 9.77 -1.94
CA VAL A 107 1.48 9.85 -0.50
C VAL A 107 1.13 11.26 -0.04
N VAL A 108 0.40 11.35 1.07
CA VAL A 108 0.15 12.60 1.79
C VAL A 108 0.75 12.48 3.17
N LYS A 109 1.62 13.42 3.53
CA LYS A 109 2.09 13.61 4.91
C LYS A 109 1.25 14.67 5.57
N TRP A 110 0.86 14.42 6.80
CA TRP A 110 -0.07 15.25 7.57
C TRP A 110 0.63 15.95 8.73
N ALA A 111 0.08 17.08 9.16
CA ALA A 111 0.62 17.86 10.27
C ALA A 111 0.56 17.14 11.63
N ASP A 112 -0.28 16.11 11.77
CA ASP A 112 -0.34 15.23 12.95
C ASP A 112 0.73 14.12 12.94
N ALA A 113 1.78 14.29 12.13
CA ALA A 113 2.85 13.31 11.91
C ALA A 113 2.39 11.97 11.33
N HIS A 114 1.19 11.93 10.75
CA HIS A 114 0.69 10.75 10.07
C HIS A 114 1.06 10.78 8.59
N ASP A 115 1.25 9.59 8.01
CA ASP A 115 1.44 9.42 6.57
C ASP A 115 0.30 8.56 6.02
N SER A 116 -0.21 8.94 4.85
CA SER A 116 -1.21 8.15 4.13
C SER A 116 -0.72 7.90 2.72
N ALA A 117 -0.46 6.63 2.41
CA ALA A 117 -0.20 6.15 1.06
C ALA A 117 -1.51 5.64 0.47
N TYR A 118 -1.86 6.12 -0.71
CA TYR A 118 -3.07 5.74 -1.42
C TYR A 118 -2.70 5.10 -2.74
N GLU A 119 -3.27 3.94 -3.03
CA GLU A 119 -3.20 3.34 -4.36
C GLU A 119 -4.04 4.16 -5.34
N ALA A 120 -3.53 4.34 -6.55
CA ALA A 120 -4.19 5.17 -7.54
C ALA A 120 -5.52 4.57 -8.00
N GLU A 121 -5.58 3.23 -8.12
CA GLU A 121 -6.81 2.51 -8.42
C GLU A 121 -7.86 2.72 -7.34
N TYR A 122 -7.48 2.61 -6.08
CA TYR A 122 -8.37 2.84 -4.94
C TYR A 122 -9.00 4.24 -4.99
N LEU A 123 -8.20 5.29 -5.17
CA LEU A 123 -8.70 6.66 -5.28
C LEU A 123 -9.54 6.88 -6.54
N ARG A 124 -9.13 6.35 -7.69
CA ARG A 124 -9.87 6.50 -8.94
C ARG A 124 -11.25 5.86 -8.87
N ASN A 125 -11.36 4.71 -8.21
CA ASN A 125 -12.63 4.02 -8.00
C ASN A 125 -13.57 4.76 -7.02
N LEU A 126 -13.02 5.65 -6.19
CA LEU A 126 -13.73 6.55 -5.28
C LEU A 126 -13.86 7.98 -5.82
N CYS A 127 -13.61 8.19 -7.12
CA CYS A 127 -13.63 9.51 -7.76
C CYS A 127 -14.93 10.28 -7.47
N PRO A 128 -14.87 11.42 -6.73
CA PRO A 128 -16.07 12.14 -6.32
C PRO A 128 -16.58 13.15 -7.37
N CYS A 129 -16.11 13.07 -8.62
CA CYS A 129 -16.52 14.02 -9.66
C CYS A 129 -18.01 13.90 -9.98
N ALA A 130 -18.63 14.96 -10.50
CA ALA A 130 -20.06 14.98 -10.81
C ALA A 130 -20.50 13.77 -11.67
N THR A 131 -19.66 13.36 -12.63
CA THR A 131 -19.89 12.21 -13.51
C THR A 131 -19.85 10.85 -12.79
N CYS A 132 -19.21 10.76 -11.63
CA CYS A 132 -19.08 9.51 -10.85
C CYS A 132 -19.84 9.53 -9.51
N SER A 133 -20.26 10.71 -9.04
CA SER A 133 -20.69 10.97 -7.66
C SER A 133 -21.90 10.14 -7.18
N GLU A 134 -22.87 9.86 -8.04
CA GLU A 134 -24.05 9.02 -7.74
C GLU A 134 -23.65 7.58 -7.36
N ALA A 135 -22.62 7.03 -8.00
CA ALA A 135 -22.11 5.69 -7.71
C ALA A 135 -21.11 5.66 -6.53
N VAL A 136 -20.64 6.81 -6.06
CA VAL A 136 -19.66 6.94 -4.98
C VAL A 136 -20.31 7.18 -3.63
N GLN A 137 -21.41 7.97 -3.55
CA GLN A 137 -22.15 8.19 -2.29
C GLN A 137 -22.62 6.86 -1.66
N ALA A 138 -23.18 5.95 -2.46
CA ALA A 138 -23.65 4.64 -1.99
C ALA A 138 -22.54 3.72 -1.44
N ARG A 139 -21.26 3.94 -1.81
CA ARG A 139 -20.10 3.15 -1.34
C ARG A 139 -19.40 3.80 -0.15
N HIS A 140 -19.48 5.12 -0.03
CA HIS A 140 -18.88 5.88 1.06
C HIS A 140 -19.69 5.73 2.37
N GLU A 141 -21.01 5.55 2.28
CA GLU A 141 -21.89 5.32 3.42
C GLU A 141 -21.86 3.87 3.96
N ASN A 142 -21.28 2.91 3.21
CA ASN A 142 -21.12 1.52 3.66
C ASN A 142 -19.80 0.88 3.16
N PRO A 143 -18.66 1.14 3.84
CA PRO A 143 -17.36 0.59 3.47
C PRO A 143 -17.16 -0.91 3.79
N LEU A 144 -18.16 -1.58 4.37
CA LEU A 144 -18.16 -3.02 4.65
C LEU A 144 -19.46 -3.61 4.10
N GLY A 145 -19.52 -3.82 2.78
CA GLY A 145 -20.71 -4.28 2.07
C GLY A 145 -21.28 -5.60 2.62
N ASN A 146 -22.15 -5.50 3.62
CA ASN A 146 -23.04 -6.57 4.02
C ASN A 146 -24.46 -6.17 3.57
N PRO A 147 -25.15 -6.99 2.77
CA PRO A 147 -26.54 -6.72 2.42
C PRO A 147 -27.37 -6.84 3.70
N GLY A 148 -27.93 -5.71 4.16
CA GLY A 148 -28.85 -5.69 5.29
C GLY A 148 -30.08 -6.55 4.98
N ARG A 149 -30.25 -7.61 5.76
CA ARG A 149 -31.54 -8.24 6.00
C ARG A 149 -31.71 -8.43 7.50
#